data_AF-A0A9D8AVP9-F1
#
_entry.id   AF-A0A9D8AVP9-F1
#
_cell.length_a   1.000
_cell.length_b   1.000
_cell.length_c   1.000
_cell.angle_alpha   90.00
_cell.angle_beta   90.00
_cell.angle_gamma   90.00
#
_symmetry.space_group_name_H-M   'P 1'
#
loop_
_entity.id
_entity.type
_entity.pdbx_description
1 polymer ?
#
loop_
_entity_poly.entity_id
_entity_poly.type
_entity_poly.pdbx_seq_one_letter_code
_entity_poly.pdbx_strand_id
1 'polypeptide(L)'
;MASQESRYIYGMHDPDGEQPVREMGTRGWILFVERIFANPQEAHGRDYGRWANDDFGIIARFQHDWFPGGTIPRPDKYGAFAQRIGNYVEHSQGCHIWIIGNETNHEQERPHGQLITPGMYAECYVKCWQQIHSRPGHENDQVVTASVGPWNNTTPYPGNESGDWVQYFVDMLREIRDRDCPVDAIALHTYTQDYDRDHPERDWSHLVTSEATMDAPFDHLHKHFRTYQDYMNAIPRELQRVPVYITETNRNGPWHDHNTGWVQKAYKEIDDWNQTPGHQQIRCLLLYRWEGDQWKIKGKGKVLDDWREAMSHRYVWRTDVEPLLPKEVATPDIEDILSELATHPHKTWETRSLDQIRYLVIHHSAVSPTVGPRRFARYHVDNQDLPGIKYHYVIAKRGHIWQTNALTAISSHAAPVDEESVGICLCGNLLHASPLPEQVDSLAHLCAWLLGELGLPSAEEAIRGRKEFILDDPGADEWSKRDPGDEWDAGARWRDTLLQEVAGLQI
;
A
#
# COMPACT_ATOMS: atom_id res chain seq x y z
N MET A 1 -10.36 25.37 -0.03
CA MET A 1 -9.44 24.57 0.81
C MET A 1 -8.07 24.36 0.16
N ALA A 2 -7.89 24.44 -1.16
CA ALA A 2 -6.58 24.38 -1.83
C ALA A 2 -5.60 25.56 -1.56
N SER A 3 -5.92 26.50 -0.65
CA SER A 3 -5.11 27.70 -0.41
C SER A 3 -4.09 27.56 0.72
N GLN A 4 -3.97 26.39 1.36
CA GLN A 4 -3.07 26.17 2.51
C GLN A 4 -2.07 25.02 2.29
N GLU A 5 -1.95 24.51 1.07
CA GLU A 5 -0.97 23.48 0.71
C GLU A 5 0.04 24.06 -0.29
N SER A 6 1.33 23.78 -0.07
CA SER A 6 2.36 24.21 -1.02
C SER A 6 2.30 23.35 -2.28
N ARG A 7 2.26 24.00 -3.45
CA ARG A 7 2.37 23.33 -4.76
C ARG A 7 3.76 22.69 -4.97
N TYR A 8 4.79 23.24 -4.35
CA TYR A 8 6.16 22.72 -4.48
C TYR A 8 6.39 21.60 -3.50
N ILE A 9 7.16 20.59 -3.91
CA ILE A 9 7.45 19.41 -3.08
C ILE A 9 8.51 19.67 -1.98
N TYR A 10 9.14 20.85 -1.98
CA TYR A 10 10.21 21.19 -1.05
C TYR A 10 9.71 21.43 0.37
N GLY A 11 10.39 20.88 1.36
CA GLY A 11 10.12 21.22 2.74
C GLY A 11 11.19 20.82 3.75
N MET A 12 10.95 21.26 4.99
CA MET A 12 11.86 21.12 6.11
C MET A 12 11.11 20.53 7.30
N HIS A 13 11.75 19.57 7.98
CA HIS A 13 11.33 19.16 9.31
C HIS A 13 11.79 20.23 10.33
N ASP A 14 10.84 20.71 11.14
CA ASP A 14 10.93 21.84 12.08
C ASP A 14 10.81 23.25 11.46
N PRO A 15 10.23 24.21 12.22
CA PRO A 15 10.16 25.61 11.80
C PRO A 15 11.51 26.34 11.88
N ASP A 16 11.52 27.56 11.36
CA ASP A 16 12.64 28.51 11.30
C ASP A 16 13.76 28.13 10.29
N GLY A 17 13.61 26.98 9.61
CA GLY A 17 14.44 26.56 8.47
C GLY A 17 13.93 27.02 7.10
N GLU A 18 12.84 27.79 7.04
CA GLU A 18 12.16 28.16 5.79
C GLU A 18 12.82 29.30 5.00
N GLN A 19 13.84 29.98 5.55
CA GLN A 19 14.46 31.14 4.90
C GLN A 19 14.96 30.84 3.47
N PRO A 20 15.68 29.73 3.18
CA PRO A 20 16.10 29.41 1.82
C PRO A 20 14.92 29.25 0.85
N VAL A 21 13.79 28.72 1.31
CA VAL A 21 12.57 28.56 0.50
C VAL A 21 11.96 29.91 0.16
N ARG A 22 11.99 30.86 1.11
CA ARG A 22 11.54 32.25 0.88
C ARG A 22 12.43 32.96 -0.13
N GLU A 23 13.75 32.81 0.00
CA GLU A 23 14.74 33.39 -0.92
C GLU A 23 14.55 32.90 -2.35
N MET A 24 14.18 31.63 -2.54
CA MET A 24 13.94 31.03 -3.85
C MET A 24 12.55 31.32 -4.45
N GLY A 25 11.64 31.94 -3.68
CA GLY A 25 10.29 32.25 -4.14
C GLY A 25 9.49 31.01 -4.58
N THR A 26 9.79 29.85 -3.99
CA THR A 26 9.05 28.61 -4.22
C THR A 26 7.89 28.50 -3.23
N ARG A 27 8.05 28.89 -1.96
CA ARG A 27 7.15 28.44 -0.87
C ARG A 27 7.23 26.91 -0.73
N GLY A 28 6.92 26.38 0.45
CA GLY A 28 7.23 24.99 0.76
C GLY A 28 6.42 24.43 1.90
N TRP A 29 6.85 23.28 2.41
CA TRP A 29 6.23 22.58 3.51
C TRP A 29 7.06 22.70 4.78
N ILE A 30 6.38 22.80 5.92
CA ILE A 30 7.00 22.83 7.26
C ILE A 30 6.27 21.81 8.13
N LEU A 31 7.04 20.91 8.73
CA LEU A 31 6.51 20.00 9.75
C LEU A 31 6.81 20.51 11.15
N PHE A 32 5.80 20.51 12.00
CA PHE A 32 5.88 20.79 13.42
C PHE A 32 5.71 19.50 14.21
N VAL A 33 6.61 19.24 15.17
CA VAL A 33 6.42 18.16 16.15
C VAL A 33 5.79 18.76 17.39
N GLU A 34 4.56 18.35 17.68
CA GLU A 34 3.81 18.78 18.85
C GLU A 34 3.81 17.65 19.87
N ARG A 35 4.40 17.90 21.05
CA ARG A 35 4.36 16.94 22.15
C ARG A 35 3.03 17.02 22.88
N ILE A 36 2.23 15.95 22.83
CA ILE A 36 0.86 15.91 23.35
C ILE A 36 0.69 14.78 24.37
N PHE A 37 0.61 15.11 25.65
CA PHE A 37 0.33 14.11 26.69
C PHE A 37 -1.14 13.70 26.75
N ALA A 38 -1.45 12.56 27.38
CA ALA A 38 -2.81 12.04 27.52
C ALA A 38 -3.63 12.72 28.65
N ASN A 39 -3.60 14.04 28.74
CA ASN A 39 -4.41 14.83 29.68
C ASN A 39 -5.62 15.44 28.96
N PRO A 40 -6.84 14.87 29.10
CA PRO A 40 -8.01 15.29 28.32
C PRO A 40 -8.58 16.65 28.73
N GLN A 41 -8.12 17.23 29.85
CA GLN A 41 -8.58 18.53 30.34
C GLN A 41 -7.79 19.72 29.79
N GLU A 42 -6.67 19.45 29.12
CA GLU A 42 -5.85 20.50 28.54
C GLU A 42 -6.42 20.92 27.18
N ALA A 43 -6.55 22.24 27.00
CA ALA A 43 -7.31 22.83 25.89
C ALA A 43 -6.53 23.95 25.17
N HIS A 44 -5.20 23.91 25.20
CA HIS A 44 -4.41 24.81 24.36
C HIS A 44 -4.10 24.14 23.01
N GLY A 45 -4.02 24.96 21.98
CA GLY A 45 -3.51 24.62 20.66
C GLY A 45 -2.35 25.53 20.26
N ARG A 46 -2.10 25.66 18.96
CA ARG A 46 -1.02 26.49 18.41
C ARG A 46 -1.50 27.35 17.25
N ASP A 47 -0.94 28.56 17.20
CA ASP A 47 -1.08 29.47 16.08
C ASP A 47 0.04 29.23 15.07
N TYR A 48 -0.29 28.61 13.93
CA TYR A 48 0.61 28.41 12.80
C TYR A 48 0.51 29.54 11.77
N GLY A 49 -0.33 30.55 12.02
CA GLY A 49 -0.67 31.63 11.09
C GLY A 49 0.54 32.40 10.56
N ARG A 50 1.63 32.52 11.33
CA ARG A 50 2.90 33.10 10.87
C ARG A 50 3.40 32.47 9.56
N TRP A 51 3.27 31.15 9.41
CA TRP A 51 3.74 30.43 8.23
C TRP A 51 2.63 30.19 7.22
N ALA A 52 1.42 29.87 7.68
CA ALA A 52 0.27 29.64 6.80
C ALA A 52 -0.10 30.89 5.99
N ASN A 53 -0.01 32.09 6.59
CA ASN A 53 -0.28 33.34 5.87
C ASN A 53 0.78 33.69 4.81
N ASP A 54 1.94 33.02 4.86
CA ASP A 54 2.99 33.10 3.85
C ASP A 54 2.89 31.97 2.79
N ASP A 55 1.74 31.29 2.75
CA ASP A 55 1.40 30.19 1.84
C ASP A 55 2.35 28.98 1.95
N PHE A 56 2.87 28.72 3.16
CA PHE A 56 3.51 27.44 3.47
C PHE A 56 2.47 26.36 3.77
N GLY A 57 2.73 25.15 3.29
CA GLY A 57 1.99 23.96 3.70
C GLY A 57 2.40 23.54 5.11
N ILE A 58 1.46 23.50 6.03
CA ILE A 58 1.73 23.19 7.44
C ILE A 58 1.28 21.77 7.75
N ILE A 59 2.19 20.98 8.30
CA ILE A 59 1.92 19.63 8.80
C ILE A 59 2.28 19.62 10.28
N ALA A 60 1.40 19.10 11.14
CA ALA A 60 1.69 18.92 12.56
C ALA A 60 1.65 17.44 12.93
N ARG A 61 2.75 16.94 13.48
CA ARG A 61 2.87 15.58 14.00
C ARG A 61 2.61 15.58 15.49
N PHE A 62 1.55 14.91 15.92
CA PHE A 62 1.28 14.66 17.32
C PHE A 62 2.13 13.50 17.81
N GLN A 63 3.11 13.84 18.65
CA GLN A 63 3.98 12.89 19.34
C GLN A 63 3.54 12.86 20.81
N HIS A 64 3.19 11.70 21.35
CA HIS A 64 2.80 11.61 22.76
C HIS A 64 3.96 11.96 23.69
N ASP A 65 5.07 11.27 23.51
CA ASP A 65 6.34 11.50 24.18
C ASP A 65 7.49 10.94 23.32
N TRP A 66 8.72 11.09 23.79
CA TRP A 66 9.90 10.38 23.30
C TRP A 66 10.17 9.15 24.15
N PHE A 67 11.16 8.35 23.77
CA PHE A 67 11.64 7.25 24.59
C PHE A 67 11.86 7.70 26.06
N PRO A 68 11.32 6.99 27.07
CA PRO A 68 10.60 5.72 26.97
C PRO A 68 9.07 5.86 26.92
N GLY A 69 8.50 7.06 26.87
CA GLY A 69 7.05 7.29 26.89
C GLY A 69 6.33 6.95 25.59
N GLY A 70 7.06 6.91 24.46
CA GLY A 70 6.59 6.48 23.15
C GLY A 70 5.78 7.52 22.38
N THR A 71 5.76 7.38 21.05
CA THR A 71 5.10 8.31 20.12
C THR A 71 3.57 8.32 20.21
N ILE A 72 2.99 7.21 20.64
CA ILE A 72 1.60 7.11 21.10
C ILE A 72 1.63 6.50 22.50
N PRO A 73 0.63 6.79 23.36
CA PRO A 73 0.65 6.26 24.72
C PRO A 73 0.31 4.77 24.73
N ARG A 74 0.29 4.17 25.93
CA ARG A 74 -0.25 2.81 26.10
C ARG A 74 -1.76 2.76 25.77
N PRO A 75 -2.29 1.59 25.37
CA PRO A 75 -3.70 1.45 24.99
C PRO A 75 -4.72 1.96 26.01
N ASP A 76 -4.44 1.81 27.30
CA ASP A 76 -5.30 2.29 28.38
C ASP A 76 -5.47 3.83 28.41
N LYS A 77 -4.67 4.56 27.62
CA LYS A 77 -4.70 6.02 27.50
C LYS A 77 -5.18 6.53 26.13
N TYR A 78 -5.46 5.67 25.15
CA TYR A 78 -5.84 6.12 23.80
C TYR A 78 -7.04 7.07 23.80
N GLY A 79 -8.08 6.80 24.61
CA GLY A 79 -9.24 7.69 24.70
C GLY A 79 -8.89 9.10 25.22
N ALA A 80 -8.06 9.17 26.26
CA ALA A 80 -7.63 10.44 26.85
C ALA A 80 -6.70 11.25 25.92
N PHE A 81 -5.83 10.55 25.20
CA PHE A 81 -4.94 11.13 24.20
C PHE A 81 -5.72 11.65 22.98
N ALA A 82 -6.66 10.87 22.46
CA ALA A 82 -7.52 11.29 21.36
C ALA A 82 -8.35 12.54 21.73
N GLN A 83 -8.91 12.59 22.94
CA GLN A 83 -9.63 13.78 23.40
C GLN A 83 -8.70 14.99 23.50
N ARG A 84 -7.46 14.82 23.99
CA ARG A 84 -6.47 15.90 24.04
C ARG A 84 -6.12 16.41 22.63
N ILE A 85 -5.98 15.51 21.66
CA ILE A 85 -5.75 15.86 20.25
C ILE A 85 -6.92 16.69 19.71
N GLY A 86 -8.16 16.24 19.92
CA GLY A 86 -9.36 17.00 19.53
C GLY A 86 -9.36 18.41 20.12
N ASN A 87 -9.05 18.54 21.42
CA ASN A 87 -8.94 19.85 22.06
C ASN A 87 -7.79 20.70 21.47
N TYR A 88 -6.66 20.08 21.10
CA TYR A 88 -5.53 20.80 20.50
C TYR A 88 -5.92 21.41 19.16
N VAL A 89 -6.52 20.59 18.30
CA VAL A 89 -6.95 20.99 16.95
C VAL A 89 -7.99 22.10 17.01
N GLU A 90 -9.01 21.95 17.87
CA GLU A 90 -10.07 22.96 18.08
C GLU A 90 -9.54 24.34 18.51
N HIS A 91 -8.37 24.38 19.16
CA HIS A 91 -7.73 25.61 19.63
C HIS A 91 -6.50 26.00 18.79
N SER A 92 -6.31 25.37 17.64
CA SER A 92 -5.22 25.67 16.69
C SER A 92 -5.75 26.39 15.46
N GLN A 93 -4.89 27.15 14.79
CA GLN A 93 -5.24 27.82 13.55
C GLN A 93 -4.07 27.82 12.54
N GLY A 94 -4.39 27.79 11.25
CA GLY A 94 -3.40 27.80 10.17
C GLY A 94 -2.76 26.44 9.90
N CYS A 95 -3.38 25.34 10.32
CA CYS A 95 -2.97 23.97 10.00
C CYS A 95 -4.24 23.11 9.82
N HIS A 96 -4.20 22.17 8.87
CA HIS A 96 -5.28 21.23 8.58
C HIS A 96 -4.76 19.81 8.30
N ILE A 97 -3.48 19.52 8.57
CA ILE A 97 -2.83 18.23 8.30
C ILE A 97 -2.18 17.72 9.59
N TRP A 98 -2.69 16.61 10.12
CA TRP A 98 -2.39 16.11 11.46
C TRP A 98 -1.88 14.67 11.42
N ILE A 99 -0.59 14.44 11.68
CA ILE A 99 -0.02 13.09 11.78
C ILE A 99 -0.21 12.54 13.19
N ILE A 100 -0.73 11.31 13.31
CA ILE A 100 -0.93 10.63 14.58
C ILE A 100 0.23 9.66 14.87
N GLY A 101 1.20 10.11 15.66
CA GLY A 101 2.39 9.32 16.03
C GLY A 101 3.50 9.31 14.97
N ASN A 102 4.51 8.46 15.20
CA ASN A 102 5.72 8.36 14.40
C ASN A 102 6.39 6.99 14.54
N GLU A 103 6.55 6.22 13.47
CA GLU A 103 7.32 4.97 13.45
C GLU A 103 6.95 3.99 14.58
N THR A 104 5.66 3.74 14.77
CA THR A 104 5.16 2.91 15.90
C THR A 104 5.63 1.46 15.85
N ASN A 105 6.15 1.01 14.71
CA ASN A 105 6.82 -0.28 14.55
C ASN A 105 8.24 -0.30 15.16
N HIS A 106 8.86 0.84 15.45
CA HIS A 106 10.22 0.90 15.98
C HIS A 106 10.24 0.78 17.51
N GLU A 107 11.11 -0.09 18.06
CA GLU A 107 11.25 -0.29 19.51
C GLU A 107 11.55 0.97 20.34
N GLN A 108 12.20 1.98 19.76
CA GLN A 108 12.56 3.23 20.44
C GLN A 108 11.36 4.18 20.55
N GLU A 109 10.34 4.01 19.71
CA GLU A 109 9.13 4.83 19.67
C GLU A 109 7.98 4.21 20.48
N ARG A 110 8.20 3.04 21.09
CA ARG A 110 7.17 2.33 21.87
C ARG A 110 7.00 2.89 23.27
N PRO A 111 5.76 2.97 23.78
CA PRO A 111 5.51 3.36 25.16
C PRO A 111 5.96 2.25 26.11
N HIS A 112 7.09 2.48 26.77
CA HIS A 112 7.74 1.60 27.74
C HIS A 112 7.97 0.18 27.19
N GLY A 113 8.39 0.08 25.93
CA GLY A 113 8.66 -1.18 25.25
C GLY A 113 7.43 -2.00 24.87
N GLN A 114 6.21 -1.49 25.09
CA GLN A 114 4.98 -2.14 24.65
C GLN A 114 4.94 -2.24 23.13
N LEU A 115 4.93 -3.45 22.60
CA LEU A 115 4.69 -3.69 21.17
C LEU A 115 3.38 -3.03 20.75
N ILE A 116 3.42 -2.30 19.64
CA ILE A 116 2.26 -1.68 19.00
C ILE A 116 2.02 -2.43 17.70
N THR A 117 1.10 -3.40 17.71
CA THR A 117 0.68 -4.10 16.48
C THR A 117 -0.12 -3.17 15.57
N PRO A 118 -0.31 -3.51 14.29
CA PRO A 118 -1.19 -2.77 13.38
C PRO A 118 -2.57 -2.46 13.97
N GLY A 119 -3.24 -3.46 14.54
CA GLY A 119 -4.56 -3.28 15.17
C GLY A 119 -4.56 -2.36 16.40
N MET A 120 -3.46 -2.32 17.17
CA MET A 120 -3.31 -1.39 18.31
C MET A 120 -3.12 0.04 17.83
N TYR A 121 -2.29 0.24 16.79
CA TYR A 121 -2.14 1.53 16.16
C TYR A 121 -3.47 2.03 15.60
N ALA A 122 -4.16 1.17 14.83
CA ALA A 122 -5.45 1.48 14.23
C ALA A 122 -6.47 1.92 15.28
N GLU A 123 -6.54 1.24 16.44
CA GLU A 123 -7.42 1.67 17.53
C GLU A 123 -7.12 3.11 18.00
N CYS A 124 -5.86 3.48 18.17
CA CYS A 124 -5.46 4.84 18.55
C CYS A 124 -5.81 5.85 17.45
N TYR A 125 -5.46 5.53 16.19
CA TYR A 125 -5.73 6.36 15.03
C TYR A 125 -7.22 6.66 14.88
N VAL A 126 -8.08 5.65 14.90
CA VAL A 126 -9.54 5.80 14.75
C VAL A 126 -10.13 6.74 15.81
N LYS A 127 -9.68 6.61 17.07
CA LYS A 127 -10.12 7.50 18.15
C LYS A 127 -9.69 8.94 17.89
N CYS A 128 -8.46 9.16 17.43
CA CYS A 128 -7.96 10.49 17.11
C CYS A 128 -8.70 11.09 15.90
N TRP A 129 -8.91 10.29 14.85
CA TRP A 129 -9.67 10.66 13.65
C TRP A 129 -11.07 11.15 14.01
N GLN A 130 -11.81 10.38 14.81
CA GLN A 130 -13.15 10.75 15.28
C GLN A 130 -13.14 12.04 16.11
N GLN A 131 -12.13 12.22 16.96
CA GLN A 131 -12.00 13.41 17.80
C GLN A 131 -11.70 14.67 17.00
N ILE A 132 -10.93 14.58 15.91
CA ILE A 132 -10.62 15.71 15.01
C ILE A 132 -11.84 16.07 14.16
N HIS A 133 -12.40 15.11 13.43
CA HIS A 133 -13.51 15.34 12.50
C HIS A 133 -14.83 15.72 13.18
N SER A 134 -14.97 15.46 14.49
CA SER A 134 -16.12 15.93 15.27
C SER A 134 -16.05 17.41 15.67
N ARG A 135 -14.91 18.09 15.44
CA ARG A 135 -14.72 19.50 15.82
C ARG A 135 -15.26 20.44 14.75
N PRO A 136 -16.06 21.47 15.13
CA PRO A 136 -16.54 22.45 14.17
C PRO A 136 -15.40 23.12 13.41
N GLY A 137 -15.46 23.11 12.09
CA GLY A 137 -14.45 23.72 11.21
C GLY A 137 -13.27 22.80 10.86
N HIS A 138 -13.24 21.57 11.37
CA HIS A 138 -12.19 20.57 11.11
C HIS A 138 -12.73 19.30 10.43
N GLU A 139 -13.94 19.35 9.87
CA GLU A 139 -14.60 18.21 9.21
C GLU A 139 -13.93 17.78 7.91
N ASN A 140 -12.99 18.58 7.40
CA ASN A 140 -12.24 18.32 6.16
C ASN A 140 -10.72 18.32 6.39
N ASP A 141 -10.29 18.30 7.65
CA ASP A 141 -8.87 18.19 7.98
C ASP A 141 -8.34 16.81 7.57
N GLN A 142 -7.06 16.74 7.22
CA GLN A 142 -6.40 15.48 6.88
C GLN A 142 -5.78 14.88 8.14
N VAL A 143 -6.34 13.75 8.59
CA VAL A 143 -5.72 12.94 9.63
C VAL A 143 -4.80 11.91 8.96
N VAL A 144 -3.50 12.09 9.16
CA VAL A 144 -2.44 11.35 8.48
C VAL A 144 -1.96 10.20 9.37
N THR A 145 -1.77 9.02 8.78
CA THR A 145 -1.16 7.87 9.49
C THR A 145 0.27 8.18 9.92
N ALA A 146 0.75 7.52 10.96
CA ALA A 146 2.16 7.51 11.30
C ALA A 146 2.94 6.93 10.14
N SER A 147 4.09 7.54 9.83
CA SER A 147 5.10 6.90 9.01
C SER A 147 5.55 5.61 9.68
N VAL A 148 5.82 4.58 8.89
CA VAL A 148 6.42 3.33 9.35
C VAL A 148 7.93 3.42 9.17
N GLY A 149 8.69 3.12 10.23
CA GLY A 149 10.15 3.20 10.21
C GLY A 149 10.73 2.12 9.29
N PRO A 150 11.40 2.48 8.17
CA PRO A 150 11.96 1.50 7.26
C PRO A 150 13.09 0.71 7.92
N TRP A 151 13.33 -0.51 7.42
CA TRP A 151 14.36 -1.44 7.92
C TRP A 151 14.17 -1.95 9.35
N ASN A 152 13.07 -1.58 10.01
CA ASN A 152 12.83 -1.97 11.39
C ASN A 152 11.96 -3.22 11.47
N ASN A 153 12.57 -4.31 11.95
CA ASN A 153 11.92 -5.60 12.14
C ASN A 153 11.60 -5.95 13.61
N THR A 154 11.56 -4.94 14.47
CA THR A 154 11.46 -5.17 15.92
C THR A 154 10.02 -5.36 16.43
N THR A 155 9.01 -5.33 15.54
CA THR A 155 7.59 -5.61 15.85
C THR A 155 7.08 -6.85 15.10
N PRO A 156 7.46 -8.07 15.51
CA PRO A 156 6.83 -9.28 14.99
C PRO A 156 5.45 -9.49 15.62
N TYR A 157 4.50 -10.03 14.85
CA TYR A 157 3.15 -10.40 15.28
C TYR A 157 2.61 -11.57 14.43
N PRO A 158 1.54 -12.27 14.83
CA PRO A 158 0.99 -13.36 14.04
C PRO A 158 0.65 -12.93 12.61
N GLY A 159 1.19 -13.64 11.61
CA GLY A 159 1.07 -13.29 10.19
C GLY A 159 2.22 -12.44 9.65
N ASN A 160 3.06 -11.85 10.52
CA ASN A 160 4.27 -11.11 10.17
C ASN A 160 5.39 -11.43 11.17
N GLU A 161 5.78 -12.70 11.23
CA GLU A 161 6.75 -13.21 12.21
C GLU A 161 8.17 -12.67 12.00
N SER A 162 8.50 -12.26 10.77
CA SER A 162 9.80 -11.65 10.43
C SER A 162 9.88 -10.19 10.86
N GLY A 163 8.75 -9.52 11.12
CA GLY A 163 8.71 -8.07 11.35
C GLY A 163 8.92 -7.27 10.07
N ASP A 164 8.48 -7.77 8.91
CA ASP A 164 8.51 -7.01 7.66
C ASP A 164 7.77 -5.67 7.84
N TRP A 165 8.49 -4.56 7.66
CA TRP A 165 7.97 -3.22 7.90
C TRP A 165 6.99 -2.76 6.82
N VAL A 166 7.11 -3.25 5.59
CA VAL A 166 6.15 -2.96 4.52
C VAL A 166 4.85 -3.72 4.78
N GLN A 167 4.95 -4.97 5.24
CA GLN A 167 3.77 -5.71 5.67
C GLN A 167 3.08 -5.05 6.88
N TYR A 168 3.84 -4.57 7.89
CA TYR A 168 3.28 -3.78 8.99
C TYR A 168 2.50 -2.56 8.48
N PHE A 169 3.06 -1.84 7.51
CA PHE A 169 2.42 -0.69 6.88
C PHE A 169 1.08 -1.06 6.21
N VAL A 170 1.05 -2.14 5.43
CA VAL A 170 -0.16 -2.62 4.76
C VAL A 170 -1.23 -3.06 5.78
N ASP A 171 -0.83 -3.86 6.77
CA ASP A 171 -1.73 -4.35 7.81
C ASP A 171 -2.29 -3.19 8.64
N MET A 172 -1.48 -2.16 8.89
CA MET A 172 -1.92 -0.94 9.60
C MET A 172 -3.03 -0.22 8.85
N LEU A 173 -2.88 -0.05 7.53
CA LEU A 173 -3.92 0.58 6.69
C LEU A 173 -5.19 -0.26 6.61
N ARG A 174 -5.05 -1.59 6.51
CA ARG A 174 -6.19 -2.53 6.51
C ARG A 174 -6.95 -2.50 7.84
N GLU A 175 -6.25 -2.55 8.96
CA GLU A 175 -6.85 -2.53 10.30
C GLU A 175 -7.61 -1.22 10.60
N ILE A 176 -7.17 -0.08 10.05
CA ILE A 176 -7.93 1.18 10.14
C ILE A 176 -9.24 1.07 9.34
N ARG A 177 -9.15 0.56 8.11
CA ARG A 177 -10.30 0.41 7.22
C ARG A 177 -11.33 -0.58 7.77
N ASP A 178 -10.88 -1.73 8.30
CA ASP A 178 -11.73 -2.79 8.83
C ASP A 178 -12.50 -2.34 10.10
N ARG A 179 -12.19 -1.13 10.62
CA ARG A 179 -12.91 -0.43 11.68
C ARG A 179 -13.85 0.67 11.15
N ASP A 180 -14.20 0.64 9.87
CA ASP A 180 -15.04 1.62 9.17
C ASP A 180 -14.53 3.07 9.29
N CYS A 181 -13.21 3.25 9.39
CA CYS A 181 -12.58 4.56 9.46
C CYS A 181 -11.91 4.90 8.12
N PRO A 182 -12.18 6.07 7.53
CA PRO A 182 -11.40 6.58 6.42
C PRO A 182 -9.93 6.81 6.82
N VAL A 183 -9.03 6.68 5.85
CA VAL A 183 -7.68 7.23 5.92
C VAL A 183 -7.67 8.48 5.06
N ASP A 184 -7.40 9.65 5.64
CA ASP A 184 -7.48 10.91 4.89
C ASP A 184 -6.20 11.19 4.11
N ALA A 185 -5.06 10.70 4.60
CA ALA A 185 -3.73 10.83 3.98
C ALA A 185 -2.72 9.87 4.63
N ILE A 186 -1.58 9.67 3.97
CA ILE A 186 -0.52 8.75 4.40
C ILE A 186 0.80 9.51 4.56
N ALA A 187 1.53 9.25 5.64
CA ALA A 187 2.91 9.71 5.82
C ALA A 187 3.89 8.55 5.59
N LEU A 188 5.03 8.85 4.96
CA LEU A 188 6.12 7.92 4.70
C LEU A 188 7.44 8.52 5.15
N HIS A 189 8.37 7.67 5.55
CA HIS A 189 9.78 8.02 5.75
C HIS A 189 10.66 7.23 4.81
N THR A 190 11.72 7.85 4.31
CA THR A 190 12.72 7.17 3.48
C THR A 190 14.09 7.80 3.63
N TYR A 191 15.15 7.01 3.48
CA TYR A 191 16.52 7.44 3.75
C TYR A 191 17.50 6.67 2.87
N THR A 192 18.73 7.17 2.72
CA THR A 192 19.85 6.37 2.21
C THR A 192 20.68 5.80 3.36
N GLN A 193 21.13 4.54 3.27
CA GLN A 193 22.08 3.94 4.22
C GLN A 193 23.54 4.20 3.83
N ASP A 194 23.97 5.46 3.79
CA ASP A 194 25.27 5.84 3.23
C ASP A 194 26.14 6.65 4.20
N TYR A 195 25.85 6.55 5.49
CA TYR A 195 26.65 7.17 6.53
C TYR A 195 27.97 6.41 6.72
N ASP A 196 29.00 6.82 5.97
CA ASP A 196 30.40 6.56 6.28
C ASP A 196 30.95 7.72 7.12
N ARG A 197 31.12 7.48 8.43
CA ARG A 197 31.65 8.47 9.37
C ARG A 197 33.07 8.91 9.03
N ASP A 198 33.84 8.06 8.36
CA ASP A 198 35.24 8.32 8.07
C ASP A 198 35.43 9.14 6.78
N HIS A 199 34.41 9.18 5.90
CA HIS A 199 34.43 9.92 4.63
C HIS A 199 33.11 10.67 4.35
N PRO A 200 32.70 11.60 5.23
CA PRO A 200 31.40 12.27 5.15
C PRO A 200 31.21 13.14 3.89
N GLU A 201 32.31 13.58 3.27
CA GLU A 201 32.34 14.43 2.08
C GLU A 201 32.15 13.68 0.76
N ARG A 202 32.23 12.34 0.78
CA ARG A 202 32.17 11.54 -0.44
C ARG A 202 30.78 11.63 -1.09
N ASP A 203 30.77 11.66 -2.42
CA ASP A 203 29.52 11.68 -3.18
C ASP A 203 28.85 10.29 -3.14
N TRP A 204 27.79 10.22 -2.33
CA TRP A 204 26.92 9.06 -2.18
C TRP A 204 25.53 9.29 -2.75
N SER A 205 25.34 10.38 -3.49
CA SER A 205 24.04 10.76 -4.06
C SER A 205 23.51 9.71 -5.06
N HIS A 206 24.36 8.85 -5.61
CA HIS A 206 23.95 7.70 -6.43
C HIS A 206 23.08 6.68 -5.68
N LEU A 207 23.09 6.67 -4.34
CA LEU A 207 22.27 5.78 -3.53
C LEU A 207 20.79 6.21 -3.46
N VAL A 208 20.48 7.45 -3.87
CA VAL A 208 19.11 7.91 -4.03
C VAL A 208 18.37 7.09 -5.10
N THR A 209 19.07 6.71 -6.17
CA THR A 209 18.48 5.98 -7.32
C THR A 209 18.96 4.53 -7.36
N SER A 210 19.39 3.97 -6.22
CA SER A 210 19.92 2.61 -6.14
C SER A 210 18.80 1.58 -6.08
N GLU A 211 18.91 0.54 -6.92
CA GLU A 211 18.04 -0.64 -6.90
C GLU A 211 18.53 -1.73 -5.93
N ALA A 212 19.55 -1.44 -5.11
CA ALA A 212 20.04 -2.41 -4.15
C ALA A 212 18.93 -2.76 -3.15
N THR A 213 18.72 -4.05 -2.95
CA THR A 213 17.79 -4.58 -1.96
C THR A 213 18.50 -4.93 -0.65
N MET A 214 17.70 -5.19 0.39
CA MET A 214 18.20 -5.65 1.69
C MET A 214 18.71 -7.09 1.60
N ASP A 215 19.38 -7.56 2.66
CA ASP A 215 19.77 -8.96 2.75
C ASP A 215 18.56 -9.82 3.15
N ALA A 216 18.61 -11.12 2.84
CA ALA A 216 17.60 -12.09 3.27
C ALA A 216 17.36 -12.02 4.80
N PRO A 217 16.11 -12.10 5.28
CA PRO A 217 14.89 -12.49 4.56
C PRO A 217 14.11 -11.32 3.92
N PHE A 218 14.71 -10.14 3.75
CA PHE A 218 14.04 -8.94 3.24
C PHE A 218 14.54 -8.54 1.85
N ASP A 219 15.11 -9.47 1.08
CA ASP A 219 15.74 -9.22 -0.22
C ASP A 219 14.75 -8.81 -1.34
N HIS A 220 13.45 -8.83 -1.04
CA HIS A 220 12.39 -8.21 -1.83
C HIS A 220 12.19 -6.71 -1.59
N LEU A 221 12.84 -6.12 -0.58
CA LEU A 221 12.68 -4.70 -0.20
C LEU A 221 13.93 -3.89 -0.51
N HIS A 222 13.76 -2.63 -0.91
CA HIS A 222 14.86 -1.73 -1.23
C HIS A 222 15.66 -1.35 0.03
N LYS A 223 16.97 -1.13 -0.17
CA LYS A 223 17.91 -0.80 0.91
C LYS A 223 18.08 0.68 1.17
N HIS A 224 17.95 1.52 0.15
CA HIS A 224 18.25 2.95 0.23
C HIS A 224 16.97 3.79 0.04
N PHE A 225 17.07 4.91 -0.65
CA PHE A 225 15.99 5.89 -0.77
C PHE A 225 14.75 5.30 -1.47
N ARG A 226 14.88 4.27 -2.32
CA ARG A 226 13.72 3.66 -2.99
C ARG A 226 12.83 2.79 -2.09
N THR A 227 13.09 2.75 -0.78
CA THR A 227 12.10 2.24 0.19
C THR A 227 10.76 2.96 0.10
N TYR A 228 10.72 4.22 -0.36
CA TYR A 228 9.44 4.89 -0.61
C TYR A 228 8.63 4.18 -1.69
N GLN A 229 9.28 3.58 -2.71
CA GLN A 229 8.58 2.85 -3.77
C GLN A 229 7.95 1.57 -3.23
N ASP A 230 8.63 0.87 -2.31
CA ASP A 230 8.05 -0.32 -1.65
C ASP A 230 6.75 0.04 -0.93
N TYR A 231 6.75 1.14 -0.17
CA TYR A 231 5.54 1.62 0.48
C TYR A 231 4.47 2.07 -0.53
N MET A 232 4.83 2.89 -1.52
CA MET A 232 3.89 3.42 -2.50
C MET A 232 3.20 2.30 -3.30
N ASN A 233 3.97 1.29 -3.72
CA ASN A 233 3.44 0.13 -4.44
C ASN A 233 2.59 -0.78 -3.54
N ALA A 234 2.82 -0.76 -2.23
CA ALA A 234 2.07 -1.54 -1.25
C ALA A 234 0.78 -0.83 -0.75
N ILE A 235 0.56 0.45 -1.07
CA ILE A 235 -0.67 1.16 -0.68
C ILE A 235 -1.89 0.42 -1.29
N PRO A 236 -2.86 -0.02 -0.45
CA PRO A 236 -4.08 -0.66 -0.94
C PRO A 236 -4.78 0.17 -2.01
N ARG A 237 -5.31 -0.48 -3.04
CA ARG A 237 -5.89 0.16 -4.23
C ARG A 237 -6.90 1.25 -3.88
N GLU A 238 -7.73 1.04 -2.86
CA GLU A 238 -8.75 1.99 -2.45
C GLU A 238 -8.15 3.27 -1.86
N LEU A 239 -6.93 3.20 -1.33
CA LEU A 239 -6.21 4.33 -0.73
C LEU A 239 -5.28 5.04 -1.72
N GLN A 240 -5.13 4.57 -2.95
CA GLN A 240 -4.28 5.22 -3.96
C GLN A 240 -4.77 6.61 -4.41
N ARG A 241 -5.96 7.03 -3.93
CA ARG A 241 -6.52 8.36 -4.13
C ARG A 241 -6.09 9.39 -3.08
N VAL A 242 -5.63 8.95 -1.91
CA VAL A 242 -5.40 9.86 -0.78
C VAL A 242 -4.04 10.56 -0.93
N PRO A 243 -3.83 11.73 -0.32
CA PRO A 243 -2.52 12.39 -0.32
C PRO A 243 -1.43 11.54 0.35
N VAL A 244 -0.21 11.58 -0.21
CA VAL A 244 0.98 10.98 0.41
C VAL A 244 2.03 12.06 0.67
N TYR A 245 2.62 12.04 1.87
CA TYR A 245 3.64 12.98 2.32
C TYR A 245 4.90 12.21 2.76
N ILE A 246 6.06 12.49 2.17
CA ILE A 246 7.32 12.04 2.77
C ILE A 246 7.73 13.06 3.81
N THR A 247 7.50 12.73 5.08
CA THR A 247 7.60 13.67 6.21
C THR A 247 8.98 13.68 6.86
N GLU A 248 9.86 12.77 6.44
CA GLU A 248 11.22 12.67 6.94
C GLU A 248 12.13 12.00 5.91
N THR A 249 13.26 12.66 5.60
CA THR A 249 14.35 12.04 4.83
C THR A 249 15.72 12.63 5.16
N ASN A 250 16.74 11.78 5.10
CA ASN A 250 18.17 12.13 5.16
C ASN A 250 19.05 10.94 4.74
N ARG A 251 20.35 11.01 5.05
CA ARG A 251 21.38 10.01 4.75
C ARG A 251 21.59 8.96 5.86
N ASN A 252 20.61 8.81 6.75
CA ASN A 252 20.70 8.00 7.97
C ASN A 252 21.94 8.32 8.84
N GLY A 253 22.33 9.60 8.86
CA GLY A 253 23.52 10.10 9.57
C GLY A 253 23.56 11.64 9.58
N PRO A 254 24.36 12.26 10.48
CA PRO A 254 24.45 13.71 10.61
C PRO A 254 24.75 14.46 9.31
N TRP A 255 24.17 15.65 9.15
CA TRP A 255 24.55 16.53 8.04
C TRP A 255 25.93 17.14 8.27
N HIS A 256 26.81 16.90 7.32
CA HIS A 256 28.09 17.61 7.22
C HIS A 256 27.94 18.81 6.30
N ASP A 257 28.75 19.85 6.50
CA ASP A 257 28.64 21.10 5.73
C ASP A 257 29.28 20.95 4.33
N HIS A 258 28.68 20.11 3.51
CA HIS A 258 29.07 19.79 2.13
C HIS A 258 27.86 19.82 1.22
N ASN A 259 28.05 20.32 -0.01
CA ASN A 259 27.11 20.14 -1.10
C ASN A 259 27.54 18.85 -1.82
N THR A 260 26.83 17.75 -1.58
CA THR A 260 27.12 16.45 -2.19
C THR A 260 26.21 16.14 -3.39
N GLY A 261 25.29 17.05 -3.72
CA GLY A 261 24.23 16.84 -4.71
C GLY A 261 23.17 15.82 -4.27
N TRP A 262 23.21 15.36 -3.02
CA TRP A 262 22.26 14.38 -2.49
C TRP A 262 20.86 15.00 -2.42
N VAL A 263 20.73 16.25 -1.95
CA VAL A 263 19.44 16.92 -1.82
C VAL A 263 18.81 17.13 -3.20
N GLN A 264 19.61 17.59 -4.17
CA GLN A 264 19.18 17.70 -5.57
C GLN A 264 18.65 16.38 -6.14
N LYS A 265 19.38 15.28 -5.96
CA LYS A 265 18.97 13.97 -6.47
C LYS A 265 17.71 13.45 -5.79
N ALA A 266 17.58 13.62 -4.48
CA ALA A 266 16.40 13.18 -3.73
C ALA A 266 15.12 13.87 -4.23
N TYR A 267 15.15 15.19 -4.43
CA TYR A 267 14.01 15.92 -4.99
C TYR A 267 13.73 15.56 -6.46
N LYS A 268 14.79 15.35 -7.27
CA LYS A 268 14.61 14.92 -8.66
C LYS A 268 13.96 13.54 -8.75
N GLU A 269 14.36 12.59 -7.92
CA GLU A 269 13.78 11.23 -7.88
C GLU A 269 12.27 11.27 -7.56
N ILE A 270 11.85 12.10 -6.60
CA ILE A 270 10.42 12.27 -6.28
C ILE A 270 9.66 12.99 -7.39
N ASP A 271 10.27 13.98 -8.07
CA ASP A 271 9.66 14.59 -9.25
C ASP A 271 9.50 13.58 -10.39
N ASP A 272 10.53 12.78 -10.70
CA ASP A 272 10.47 11.74 -11.72
C ASP A 272 9.36 10.71 -11.41
N TRP A 273 9.21 10.31 -10.14
CA TRP A 273 8.06 9.50 -9.69
C TRP A 273 6.72 10.18 -9.99
N ASN A 274 6.56 11.45 -9.59
CA ASN A 274 5.31 12.21 -9.80
C ASN A 274 4.99 12.49 -11.27
N GLN A 275 5.99 12.58 -12.13
CA GLN A 275 5.81 12.74 -13.58
C GLN A 275 5.45 11.43 -14.29
N THR A 276 5.70 10.28 -13.67
CA THR A 276 5.38 8.98 -14.25
C THR A 276 3.86 8.77 -14.28
N PRO A 277 3.24 8.56 -15.47
CA PRO A 277 1.81 8.28 -15.56
C PRO A 277 1.43 7.02 -14.76
N GLY A 278 0.28 7.03 -14.10
CA GLY A 278 -0.16 5.89 -13.28
C GLY A 278 0.28 5.96 -11.81
N HIS A 279 1.30 6.77 -11.48
CA HIS A 279 1.77 6.86 -10.09
C HIS A 279 0.90 7.79 -9.22
N GLN A 280 0.57 7.32 -8.02
CA GLN A 280 0.03 8.19 -6.96
C GLN A 280 1.07 9.25 -6.59
N GLN A 281 0.66 10.51 -6.56
CA GLN A 281 1.59 11.63 -6.35
C GLN A 281 1.98 11.80 -4.88
N ILE A 282 3.27 12.07 -4.65
CA ILE A 282 3.85 12.47 -3.38
C ILE A 282 3.89 14.00 -3.31
N ARG A 283 3.22 14.59 -2.32
CA ARG A 283 3.01 16.05 -2.25
C ARG A 283 4.18 16.82 -1.67
N CYS A 284 4.99 16.18 -0.82
CA CYS A 284 6.20 16.78 -0.26
C CYS A 284 7.27 15.75 0.08
N LEU A 285 8.52 16.24 0.14
CA LEU A 285 9.68 15.56 0.68
C LEU A 285 10.34 16.49 1.71
N LEU A 286 10.34 16.12 2.99
CA LEU A 286 10.89 16.96 4.07
C LEU A 286 12.29 16.53 4.49
N LEU A 287 13.25 17.45 4.43
CA LEU A 287 14.60 17.20 4.93
C LEU A 287 14.61 17.14 6.47
N TYR A 288 15.17 16.08 7.04
CA TYR A 288 15.35 15.90 8.47
C TYR A 288 16.77 16.27 8.91
N ARG A 289 16.99 17.36 9.63
CA ARG A 289 16.01 18.34 10.15
C ARG A 289 16.65 19.71 10.35
N TRP A 290 15.89 20.75 10.62
CA TRP A 290 16.47 22.08 10.85
C TRP A 290 17.33 22.14 12.12
N GLU A 291 16.76 21.78 13.28
CA GLU A 291 17.41 21.86 14.59
C GLU A 291 16.83 20.85 15.58
N GLY A 292 17.58 20.48 16.62
CA GLY A 292 17.08 19.68 17.75
C GLY A 292 17.98 18.51 18.13
N ASP A 293 18.76 17.99 17.19
CA ASP A 293 19.63 16.83 17.40
C ASP A 293 20.89 16.86 16.50
N GLN A 294 21.58 15.72 16.39
CA GLN A 294 22.78 15.57 15.57
C GLN A 294 22.54 15.68 14.06
N TRP A 295 21.30 15.51 13.60
CA TRP A 295 20.88 15.62 12.20
C TRP A 295 20.44 17.05 11.84
N LYS A 296 20.91 18.07 12.56
CA LYS A 296 20.59 19.47 12.27
C LYS A 296 21.28 20.01 11.01
N ILE A 297 20.51 20.72 10.19
CA ILE A 297 20.95 21.46 9.00
C ILE A 297 21.32 22.91 9.35
N LYS A 298 20.81 23.45 10.45
CA LYS A 298 21.15 24.82 10.90
C LYS A 298 22.66 25.00 11.03
N GLY A 299 23.18 25.97 10.29
CA GLY A 299 24.61 26.27 10.20
C GLY A 299 25.38 25.45 9.16
N LYS A 300 24.72 24.64 8.32
CA LYS A 300 25.31 23.87 7.22
C LYS A 300 25.06 24.58 5.88
N GLY A 301 25.78 25.69 5.65
CA GLY A 301 25.59 26.54 4.49
C GLY A 301 25.63 25.79 3.15
N LYS A 302 26.52 24.80 2.99
CA LYS A 302 26.62 24.05 1.73
C LYS A 302 25.49 23.05 1.51
N VAL A 303 24.88 22.54 2.57
CA VAL A 303 23.64 21.74 2.46
C VAL A 303 22.48 22.63 2.01
N LEU A 304 22.43 23.86 2.52
CA LEU A 304 21.44 24.84 2.08
C LEU A 304 21.65 25.27 0.63
N ASP A 305 22.89 25.35 0.16
CA ASP A 305 23.19 25.60 -1.25
C ASP A 305 22.73 24.44 -2.15
N ASP A 306 22.96 23.18 -1.74
CA ASP A 306 22.42 21.98 -2.42
C ASP A 306 20.89 22.05 -2.51
N TRP A 307 20.22 22.49 -1.42
CA TRP A 307 18.77 22.67 -1.42
C TRP A 307 18.29 23.83 -2.31
N ARG A 308 19.02 24.96 -2.36
CA ARG A 308 18.72 26.07 -3.29
C ARG A 308 18.87 25.63 -4.75
N GLU A 309 19.89 24.85 -5.06
CA GLU A 309 20.09 24.25 -6.38
C GLU A 309 18.91 23.34 -6.74
N ALA A 310 18.46 22.48 -5.82
CA ALA A 310 17.25 21.66 -6.01
C ALA A 310 15.99 22.51 -6.26
N MET A 311 15.81 23.60 -5.52
CA MET A 311 14.68 24.54 -5.67
C MET A 311 14.68 25.32 -6.98
N SER A 312 15.85 25.51 -7.60
CA SER A 312 15.95 26.18 -8.90
C SER A 312 15.20 25.45 -10.02
N HIS A 313 14.99 24.13 -9.87
CA HIS A 313 14.23 23.31 -10.79
C HIS A 313 12.71 23.46 -10.67
N ARG A 314 12.20 24.05 -9.57
CA ARG A 314 10.78 24.33 -9.36
C ARG A 314 9.86 23.09 -9.47
N TYR A 315 10.29 21.96 -8.92
CA TYR A 315 9.51 20.71 -8.88
C TYR A 315 8.19 20.89 -8.12
N VAL A 316 7.11 20.38 -8.70
CA VAL A 316 5.74 20.55 -8.22
C VAL A 316 4.99 19.23 -8.31
N TRP A 317 4.07 19.00 -7.37
CA TRP A 317 3.01 18.03 -7.59
C TRP A 317 1.86 18.71 -8.37
N ARG A 318 1.14 17.92 -9.16
CA ARG A 318 0.09 18.41 -10.05
C ARG A 318 -1.25 18.43 -9.33
N THR A 319 -1.86 19.61 -9.24
CA THR A 319 -3.19 19.83 -8.64
C THR A 319 -4.34 19.65 -9.65
N ASP A 320 -4.02 19.61 -10.93
CA ASP A 320 -4.93 19.46 -12.08
C ASP A 320 -5.05 18.02 -12.58
N VAL A 321 -4.24 17.12 -12.02
CA VAL A 321 -4.38 15.68 -12.23
C VAL A 321 -5.36 15.20 -11.17
N GLU A 322 -6.57 14.81 -11.60
CA GLU A 322 -7.47 14.06 -10.73
C GLU A 322 -6.69 12.86 -10.18
N PRO A 323 -6.79 12.56 -8.86
CA PRO A 323 -6.19 11.36 -8.31
C PRO A 323 -6.63 10.21 -9.21
N LEU A 324 -5.66 9.48 -9.77
CA LEU A 324 -5.94 8.39 -10.69
C LEU A 324 -6.98 7.50 -10.01
N LEU A 325 -8.22 7.55 -10.50
CA LEU A 325 -9.14 6.46 -10.25
C LEU A 325 -8.40 5.26 -10.82
N PRO A 326 -8.05 4.25 -10.00
CA PRO A 326 -7.39 3.09 -10.55
C PRO A 326 -8.31 2.59 -11.64
N LYS A 327 -7.82 2.54 -12.89
CA LYS A 327 -8.64 2.34 -14.07
C LYS A 327 -9.64 1.23 -13.76
N GLU A 328 -10.92 1.56 -13.68
CA GLU A 328 -11.94 0.54 -13.47
C GLU A 328 -11.79 -0.41 -14.64
N VAL A 329 -11.26 -1.59 -14.36
CA VAL A 329 -11.14 -2.64 -15.36
C VAL A 329 -12.58 -2.92 -15.76
N ALA A 330 -12.95 -2.51 -16.97
CA ALA A 330 -14.31 -2.68 -17.44
C ALA A 330 -14.70 -4.16 -17.31
N THR A 331 -15.94 -4.45 -16.94
CA THR A 331 -16.42 -5.83 -16.89
C THR A 331 -16.15 -6.50 -18.24
N PRO A 332 -15.50 -7.67 -18.27
CA PRO A 332 -15.31 -8.42 -19.51
C PRO A 332 -16.65 -8.80 -20.15
N ASP A 333 -16.64 -9.15 -21.43
CA ASP A 333 -17.83 -9.72 -22.09
C ASP A 333 -18.08 -11.14 -21.55
N ILE A 334 -18.94 -11.22 -20.54
CA ILE A 334 -19.26 -12.46 -19.81
C ILE A 334 -20.68 -12.89 -20.18
N GLU A 335 -20.82 -14.08 -20.75
CA GLU A 335 -22.11 -14.71 -20.99
C GLU A 335 -22.53 -15.53 -19.75
N ASP A 336 -23.53 -15.06 -19.00
CA ASP A 336 -24.12 -15.84 -17.91
C ASP A 336 -25.04 -16.93 -18.47
N ILE A 337 -24.62 -18.19 -18.28
CA ILE A 337 -25.38 -19.38 -18.71
C ILE A 337 -25.77 -20.26 -17.53
N LEU A 338 -25.66 -19.78 -16.28
CA LEU A 338 -25.88 -20.57 -15.07
C LEU A 338 -27.23 -21.28 -15.08
N SER A 339 -28.29 -20.55 -15.47
CA SER A 339 -29.66 -21.08 -15.53
C SER A 339 -29.88 -22.16 -16.60
N GLU A 340 -28.93 -22.33 -17.53
CA GLU A 340 -29.01 -23.26 -18.65
C GLU A 340 -28.18 -24.53 -18.45
N LEU A 341 -27.40 -24.60 -17.37
CA LEU A 341 -26.54 -25.72 -17.06
C LEU A 341 -27.31 -26.83 -16.32
N ALA A 342 -26.84 -28.06 -16.48
CA ALA A 342 -27.38 -29.18 -15.73
C ALA A 342 -27.08 -29.00 -14.23
N THR A 343 -28.09 -29.23 -13.39
CA THR A 343 -27.99 -29.22 -11.93
C THR A 343 -28.57 -30.51 -11.36
N HIS A 344 -28.06 -30.92 -10.22
CA HIS A 344 -28.60 -32.08 -9.50
C HIS A 344 -30.00 -31.77 -8.94
N PRO A 345 -30.98 -32.70 -9.00
CA PRO A 345 -32.35 -32.43 -8.57
C PRO A 345 -32.52 -32.20 -7.05
N HIS A 346 -31.55 -32.63 -6.23
CA HIS A 346 -31.67 -32.65 -4.77
C HIS A 346 -30.45 -32.11 -4.02
N LYS A 347 -29.41 -31.65 -4.71
CA LYS A 347 -28.18 -31.17 -4.08
C LYS A 347 -27.93 -29.73 -4.50
N THR A 348 -27.46 -28.92 -3.56
CA THR A 348 -27.09 -27.52 -3.79
C THR A 348 -25.70 -27.29 -3.25
N TRP A 349 -24.97 -26.33 -3.83
CA TRP A 349 -23.74 -25.84 -3.22
C TRP A 349 -24.05 -25.13 -1.91
N GLU A 350 -23.14 -25.24 -0.95
CA GLU A 350 -23.12 -24.30 0.18
C GLU A 350 -22.76 -22.90 -0.32
N THR A 351 -22.99 -21.89 0.51
CA THR A 351 -22.76 -20.49 0.14
C THR A 351 -21.86 -19.77 1.12
N ARG A 352 -21.00 -18.90 0.59
CA ARG A 352 -20.13 -17.97 1.32
C ARG A 352 -20.48 -16.51 1.01
N SER A 353 -20.02 -15.63 1.86
CA SER A 353 -19.94 -14.20 1.58
C SER A 353 -18.73 -13.89 0.67
N LEU A 354 -18.79 -12.82 -0.13
CA LEU A 354 -17.75 -12.52 -1.12
C LEU A 354 -16.43 -12.09 -0.47
N ASP A 355 -16.49 -11.46 0.70
CA ASP A 355 -15.33 -11.05 1.51
C ASP A 355 -14.57 -12.23 2.13
N GLN A 356 -15.04 -13.47 1.96
CA GLN A 356 -14.28 -14.67 2.29
C GLN A 356 -13.38 -15.14 1.14
N ILE A 357 -13.54 -14.61 -0.08
CA ILE A 357 -12.73 -15.02 -1.21
C ILE A 357 -11.31 -14.44 -1.07
N ARG A 358 -10.30 -15.29 -1.25
CA ARG A 358 -8.88 -14.96 -1.21
C ARG A 358 -8.17 -15.30 -2.52
N TYR A 359 -8.66 -16.29 -3.26
CA TYR A 359 -7.95 -16.83 -4.43
C TYR A 359 -8.81 -16.91 -5.70
N LEU A 360 -8.16 -16.63 -6.83
CA LEU A 360 -8.62 -16.98 -8.17
C LEU A 360 -7.84 -18.22 -8.61
N VAL A 361 -8.49 -19.38 -8.63
CA VAL A 361 -7.82 -20.66 -8.91
C VAL A 361 -7.98 -21.02 -10.37
N ILE A 362 -6.86 -21.11 -11.06
CA ILE A 362 -6.81 -21.40 -12.50
C ILE A 362 -6.75 -22.91 -12.70
N HIS A 363 -7.63 -23.37 -13.59
CA HIS A 363 -7.78 -24.76 -14.00
C HIS A 363 -7.69 -24.90 -15.52
N HIS A 364 -7.44 -26.12 -16.01
CA HIS A 364 -7.82 -26.51 -17.36
C HIS A 364 -8.88 -27.62 -17.37
N SER A 365 -9.50 -27.84 -18.52
CA SER A 365 -10.57 -28.83 -18.66
C SER A 365 -10.07 -30.27 -18.87
N ALA A 366 -8.78 -30.49 -19.11
CA ALA A 366 -8.18 -31.79 -19.43
C ALA A 366 -8.62 -32.45 -20.75
N VAL A 367 -9.57 -31.85 -21.46
CA VAL A 367 -10.22 -32.45 -22.62
C VAL A 367 -10.08 -31.57 -23.86
N SER A 368 -10.65 -32.03 -24.99
CA SER A 368 -10.69 -31.23 -26.21
C SER A 368 -11.22 -29.82 -25.93
N PRO A 369 -10.59 -28.76 -26.46
CA PRO A 369 -11.05 -27.38 -26.30
C PRO A 369 -12.42 -27.09 -26.91
N THR A 370 -12.94 -28.01 -27.72
CA THR A 370 -14.30 -27.93 -28.29
C THR A 370 -15.39 -28.40 -27.32
N VAL A 371 -14.99 -28.96 -26.17
CA VAL A 371 -15.93 -29.33 -25.10
C VAL A 371 -16.16 -28.11 -24.22
N GLY A 372 -17.41 -27.64 -24.19
CA GLY A 372 -17.81 -26.46 -23.43
C GLY A 372 -18.53 -26.76 -22.11
N PRO A 373 -18.91 -25.69 -21.37
CA PRO A 373 -19.41 -25.76 -20.00
C PRO A 373 -20.68 -26.61 -19.83
N ARG A 374 -21.56 -26.66 -20.83
CA ARG A 374 -22.77 -27.51 -20.80
C ARG A 374 -22.46 -29.00 -20.63
N ARG A 375 -21.35 -29.46 -21.23
CA ARG A 375 -20.92 -30.86 -21.10
C ARG A 375 -20.16 -31.08 -19.79
N PHE A 376 -19.40 -30.09 -19.31
CA PHE A 376 -18.79 -30.12 -17.98
C PHE A 376 -19.85 -30.24 -16.88
N ALA A 377 -20.91 -29.42 -16.93
CA ALA A 377 -22.02 -29.45 -15.98
C ALA A 377 -22.70 -30.83 -15.95
N ARG A 378 -23.06 -31.39 -17.11
CA ARG A 378 -23.64 -32.75 -17.18
C ARG A 378 -22.70 -33.81 -16.62
N TYR A 379 -21.41 -33.74 -16.94
CA TYR A 379 -20.44 -34.70 -16.39
C TYR A 379 -20.33 -34.58 -14.86
N HIS A 380 -20.28 -33.36 -14.31
CA HIS A 380 -20.23 -33.16 -12.86
C HIS A 380 -21.51 -33.66 -12.16
N VAL A 381 -22.68 -33.45 -12.75
CA VAL A 381 -23.96 -33.93 -12.19
C VAL A 381 -24.12 -35.44 -12.37
N ASP A 382 -24.09 -35.92 -13.61
CA ASP A 382 -24.47 -37.29 -13.96
C ASP A 382 -23.39 -38.32 -13.61
N ASN A 383 -22.11 -37.92 -13.65
CA ASN A 383 -20.99 -38.85 -13.43
C ASN A 383 -20.27 -38.63 -12.09
N GLN A 384 -20.32 -37.43 -11.51
CA GLN A 384 -19.68 -37.15 -10.22
C GLN A 384 -20.68 -36.92 -9.09
N ASP A 385 -21.99 -36.96 -9.37
CA ASP A 385 -23.06 -36.78 -8.38
C ASP A 385 -22.92 -35.46 -7.60
N LEU A 386 -22.47 -34.39 -8.28
CA LEU A 386 -22.27 -33.07 -7.71
C LEU A 386 -23.50 -32.16 -7.92
N PRO A 387 -23.73 -31.16 -7.04
CA PRO A 387 -24.81 -30.18 -7.20
C PRO A 387 -24.89 -29.50 -8.57
N GLY A 388 -23.75 -29.24 -9.20
CA GLY A 388 -23.65 -28.58 -10.51
C GLY A 388 -22.22 -28.56 -11.03
N ILE A 389 -21.93 -27.63 -11.94
CA ILE A 389 -20.56 -27.42 -12.43
C ILE A 389 -19.64 -26.90 -11.31
N LYS A 390 -18.38 -27.36 -11.30
CA LYS A 390 -17.37 -26.98 -10.30
C LYS A 390 -16.85 -25.56 -10.45
N TYR A 391 -16.78 -25.04 -11.67
CA TYR A 391 -16.11 -23.78 -11.94
C TYR A 391 -17.10 -22.61 -11.90
N HIS A 392 -16.62 -21.45 -11.45
CA HIS A 392 -17.39 -20.22 -11.47
C HIS A 392 -17.38 -19.62 -12.87
N TYR A 393 -16.21 -19.63 -13.51
CA TYR A 393 -16.04 -19.20 -14.90
C TYR A 393 -15.40 -20.29 -15.76
N VAL A 394 -15.76 -20.29 -17.04
CA VAL A 394 -15.14 -21.13 -18.06
C VAL A 394 -14.75 -20.27 -19.26
N ILE A 395 -13.52 -20.43 -19.75
CA ILE A 395 -12.98 -19.65 -20.87
C ILE A 395 -12.71 -20.58 -22.06
N ALA A 396 -13.38 -20.31 -23.18
CA ALA A 396 -13.18 -21.02 -24.43
C ALA A 396 -11.73 -20.87 -24.93
N LYS A 397 -11.29 -21.77 -25.80
CA LYS A 397 -9.97 -21.68 -26.44
C LYS A 397 -9.71 -20.36 -27.18
N ARG A 398 -10.78 -19.67 -27.62
CA ARG A 398 -10.72 -18.37 -28.29
C ARG A 398 -11.12 -17.18 -27.42
N GLY A 399 -11.06 -17.34 -26.10
CA GLY A 399 -11.26 -16.24 -25.16
C GLY A 399 -12.70 -15.97 -24.69
N HIS A 400 -13.73 -16.56 -25.32
CA HIS A 400 -15.12 -16.37 -24.85
C HIS A 400 -15.30 -16.82 -23.40
N ILE A 401 -15.88 -15.96 -22.56
CA ILE A 401 -16.03 -16.18 -21.12
C ILE A 401 -17.49 -16.52 -20.80
N TRP A 402 -17.70 -17.64 -20.10
CA TRP A 402 -18.98 -17.99 -19.50
C TRP A 402 -18.93 -17.84 -17.99
N GLN A 403 -19.94 -17.19 -17.41
CA GLN A 403 -20.28 -17.40 -16.00
C GLN A 403 -21.13 -18.65 -15.88
N THR A 404 -20.68 -19.56 -15.03
CA THR A 404 -21.20 -20.94 -14.95
C THR A 404 -21.61 -21.35 -13.53
N ASN A 405 -21.18 -20.60 -12.51
CA ASN A 405 -21.65 -20.75 -11.14
C ASN A 405 -21.68 -19.39 -10.43
N ALA A 406 -22.43 -19.27 -9.34
CA ALA A 406 -22.50 -18.05 -8.56
C ALA A 406 -21.20 -17.84 -7.78
N LEU A 407 -20.69 -16.60 -7.69
CA LEU A 407 -19.49 -16.28 -6.88
C LEU A 407 -19.64 -16.65 -5.40
N THR A 408 -20.87 -16.69 -4.90
CA THR A 408 -21.19 -17.11 -3.53
C THR A 408 -21.18 -18.62 -3.35
N ALA A 409 -21.16 -19.43 -4.41
CA ALA A 409 -21.22 -20.89 -4.29
C ALA A 409 -19.86 -21.46 -3.85
N ILE A 410 -19.87 -22.29 -2.82
CA ILE A 410 -18.71 -23.09 -2.41
C ILE A 410 -18.74 -24.38 -3.22
N SER A 411 -18.09 -24.37 -4.39
CA SER A 411 -18.01 -25.53 -5.28
C SER A 411 -16.75 -26.35 -5.02
N SER A 412 -16.85 -27.68 -5.18
CA SER A 412 -15.73 -28.60 -4.94
C SER A 412 -14.73 -28.63 -6.11
N HIS A 413 -13.94 -27.55 -6.29
CA HIS A 413 -13.02 -27.39 -7.42
C HIS A 413 -11.54 -27.46 -7.02
N ALA A 414 -11.18 -27.01 -5.81
CA ALA A 414 -9.81 -26.80 -5.38
C ALA A 414 -9.58 -27.04 -3.87
N ALA A 415 -10.20 -28.06 -3.26
CA ALA A 415 -9.85 -28.49 -1.90
C ALA A 415 -8.32 -28.48 -1.68
N PRO A 416 -7.81 -27.85 -0.59
CA PRO A 416 -8.56 -27.42 0.60
C PRO A 416 -9.16 -26.00 0.55
N VAL A 417 -9.03 -25.25 -0.55
CA VAL A 417 -9.40 -23.82 -0.59
C VAL A 417 -10.77 -23.53 -1.23
N ASP A 418 -11.67 -24.53 -1.27
CA ASP A 418 -13.00 -24.39 -1.90
C ASP A 418 -13.81 -23.23 -1.27
N GLU A 419 -13.72 -23.06 0.06
CA GLU A 419 -14.45 -22.03 0.81
C GLU A 419 -13.95 -20.60 0.54
N GLU A 420 -12.71 -20.45 0.06
CA GLU A 420 -12.03 -19.17 -0.06
C GLU A 420 -11.66 -18.84 -1.51
N SER A 421 -12.20 -19.56 -2.50
CA SER A 421 -11.73 -19.40 -3.88
C SER A 421 -12.79 -19.45 -4.98
N VAL A 422 -12.43 -18.79 -6.09
CA VAL A 422 -13.17 -18.76 -7.34
C VAL A 422 -12.41 -19.58 -8.38
N GLY A 423 -12.94 -20.74 -8.75
CA GLY A 423 -12.40 -21.56 -9.83
C GLY A 423 -12.70 -21.01 -11.23
N ILE A 424 -11.65 -20.82 -12.04
CA ILE A 424 -11.70 -20.39 -13.45
C ILE A 424 -11.10 -21.49 -14.32
N CYS A 425 -11.86 -22.07 -15.27
CA CYS A 425 -11.41 -23.21 -16.08
C CYS A 425 -11.18 -22.84 -17.54
N LEU A 426 -9.99 -23.15 -18.06
CA LEU A 426 -9.64 -23.00 -19.47
C LEU A 426 -10.03 -24.26 -20.27
N CYS A 427 -10.85 -24.09 -21.31
CA CYS A 427 -11.16 -25.15 -22.27
C CYS A 427 -9.89 -25.58 -23.02
N GLY A 428 -9.54 -26.86 -22.93
CA GLY A 428 -8.32 -27.44 -23.50
C GLY A 428 -7.63 -28.42 -22.55
N ASN A 429 -6.72 -29.21 -23.13
CA ASN A 429 -5.75 -30.03 -22.41
C ASN A 429 -4.40 -29.31 -22.50
N LEU A 430 -3.97 -28.70 -21.40
CA LEU A 430 -2.76 -27.89 -21.31
C LEU A 430 -1.62 -28.63 -20.60
N LEU A 431 -1.67 -29.97 -20.53
CA LEU A 431 -0.58 -30.73 -19.92
C LEU A 431 0.77 -30.45 -20.58
N HIS A 432 0.79 -30.30 -21.91
CA HIS A 432 2.04 -30.14 -22.68
C HIS A 432 1.94 -28.98 -23.68
N ALA A 433 1.09 -28.01 -23.39
CA ALA A 433 0.90 -26.83 -24.22
C ALA A 433 0.43 -25.66 -23.36
N SER A 434 0.94 -24.47 -23.65
CA SER A 434 0.42 -23.22 -23.12
C SER A 434 -0.93 -22.83 -23.76
N PRO A 435 -1.78 -22.06 -23.06
CA PRO A 435 -2.99 -21.49 -23.65
C PRO A 435 -2.68 -20.60 -24.87
N LEU A 436 -3.66 -20.39 -25.74
CA LEU A 436 -3.51 -19.41 -26.82
C LEU A 436 -3.49 -17.98 -26.25
N PRO A 437 -2.79 -17.03 -26.89
CA PRO A 437 -2.75 -15.64 -26.44
C PRO A 437 -4.14 -15.05 -26.17
N GLU A 438 -5.10 -15.23 -27.09
CA GLU A 438 -6.48 -14.76 -26.93
C GLU A 438 -7.22 -15.35 -25.71
N GLN A 439 -6.83 -16.55 -25.28
CA GLN A 439 -7.36 -17.19 -24.07
C GLN A 439 -6.67 -16.64 -22.81
N VAL A 440 -5.39 -16.29 -22.88
CA VAL A 440 -4.65 -15.61 -21.79
C VAL A 440 -5.15 -14.19 -21.63
N ASP A 441 -5.32 -13.43 -22.73
CA ASP A 441 -5.84 -12.05 -22.72
C ASP A 441 -7.20 -11.98 -21.99
N SER A 442 -8.10 -12.92 -22.31
CA SER A 442 -9.43 -13.00 -21.70
C SER A 442 -9.37 -13.42 -20.23
N LEU A 443 -8.45 -14.33 -19.89
CA LEU A 443 -8.19 -14.71 -18.51
C LEU A 443 -7.61 -13.54 -17.70
N ALA A 444 -6.66 -12.80 -18.26
CA ALA A 444 -6.05 -11.64 -17.63
C ALA A 444 -7.09 -10.55 -17.38
N HIS A 445 -7.95 -10.26 -18.36
CA HIS A 445 -9.04 -9.29 -18.20
C HIS A 445 -10.04 -9.72 -17.12
N LEU A 446 -10.45 -10.99 -17.12
CA LEU A 446 -11.32 -11.53 -16.08
C LEU A 446 -10.69 -11.44 -14.68
N CYS A 447 -9.42 -11.86 -14.54
CA CYS A 447 -8.71 -11.80 -13.27
C CYS A 447 -8.54 -10.35 -12.79
N ALA A 448 -8.12 -9.43 -13.65
CA ALA A 448 -7.95 -8.02 -13.30
C ALA A 448 -9.27 -7.39 -12.82
N TRP A 449 -10.39 -7.70 -13.48
CA TRP A 449 -11.72 -7.26 -13.04
C TRP A 449 -12.12 -7.90 -11.70
N LEU A 450 -11.97 -9.22 -11.54
CA LEU A 450 -12.31 -9.93 -10.31
C LEU A 450 -11.46 -9.50 -9.10
N LEU A 451 -10.17 -9.19 -9.30
CA LEU A 451 -9.32 -8.64 -8.25
C LEU A 451 -9.91 -7.35 -7.69
N GLY A 452 -10.42 -6.48 -8.57
CA GLY A 452 -11.09 -5.24 -8.18
C GLY A 452 -12.46 -5.47 -7.54
N GLU A 453 -13.30 -6.30 -8.16
CA GLU A 453 -14.66 -6.59 -7.70
C GLU A 453 -14.68 -7.25 -6.32
N LEU A 454 -13.67 -8.07 -6.01
CA LEU A 454 -13.58 -8.85 -4.78
C LEU A 454 -12.62 -8.23 -3.73
N GLY A 455 -12.00 -7.08 -4.03
CA GLY A 455 -11.07 -6.41 -3.11
C GLY A 455 -9.81 -7.23 -2.77
N LEU A 456 -9.29 -7.97 -3.76
CA LEU A 456 -8.13 -8.85 -3.57
C LEU A 456 -6.82 -8.03 -3.65
N PRO A 457 -5.84 -8.30 -2.76
CA PRO A 457 -4.76 -7.35 -2.49
C PRO A 457 -3.67 -7.28 -3.57
N SER A 458 -3.36 -8.38 -4.24
CA SER A 458 -2.40 -8.41 -5.35
C SER A 458 -2.67 -9.61 -6.28
N ALA A 459 -2.31 -9.47 -7.56
CA ALA A 459 -2.42 -10.55 -8.53
C ALA A 459 -1.46 -11.70 -8.18
N GLU A 460 -0.27 -11.34 -7.70
CA GLU A 460 0.82 -12.24 -7.32
C GLU A 460 0.46 -13.14 -6.14
N GLU A 461 -0.44 -12.71 -5.26
CA GLU A 461 -0.94 -13.49 -4.11
C GLU A 461 -2.24 -14.24 -4.43
N ALA A 462 -3.16 -13.59 -5.13
CA ALA A 462 -4.50 -14.12 -5.33
C ALA A 462 -4.60 -15.12 -6.50
N ILE A 463 -3.80 -14.96 -7.57
CA ILE A 463 -3.88 -15.83 -8.75
C ILE A 463 -2.97 -17.05 -8.58
N ARG A 464 -3.59 -18.23 -8.51
CA ARG A 464 -2.89 -19.50 -8.25
C ARG A 464 -3.40 -20.59 -9.18
N GLY A 465 -2.51 -21.45 -9.65
CA GLY A 465 -2.87 -22.69 -10.32
C GLY A 465 -3.32 -23.73 -9.29
N ARG A 466 -4.29 -24.58 -9.64
CA ARG A 466 -4.81 -25.62 -8.76
C ARG A 466 -3.72 -26.47 -8.07
N LYS A 467 -2.66 -26.81 -8.79
CA LYS A 467 -1.52 -27.60 -8.30
C LYS A 467 -0.81 -26.98 -7.11
N GLU A 468 -0.77 -25.65 -7.02
CA GLU A 468 0.00 -24.92 -5.99
C GLU A 468 -0.51 -25.18 -4.57
N PHE A 469 -1.75 -25.67 -4.42
CA PHE A 469 -2.35 -25.98 -3.12
C PHE A 469 -2.17 -27.43 -2.66
N ILE A 470 -1.64 -28.32 -3.51
CA ILE A 470 -1.63 -29.78 -3.27
C ILE A 470 -0.32 -30.48 -3.69
N LEU A 471 0.75 -29.73 -3.96
CA LEU A 471 2.05 -30.34 -4.31
C LEU A 471 2.53 -31.33 -3.25
N ASP A 472 2.35 -30.97 -1.97
CA ASP A 472 2.79 -31.77 -0.83
C ASP A 472 1.74 -32.75 -0.31
N ASP A 473 0.56 -32.81 -0.94
CA ASP A 473 -0.49 -33.77 -0.54
C ASP A 473 -0.17 -35.17 -1.10
N PRO A 474 0.15 -36.16 -0.22
CA PRO A 474 0.44 -37.52 -0.66
C PRO A 474 -0.81 -38.26 -1.18
N GLY A 475 -2.01 -37.76 -0.87
CA GLY A 475 -3.29 -38.30 -1.33
C GLY A 475 -3.82 -37.67 -2.61
N ALA A 476 -3.24 -36.54 -3.06
CA ALA A 476 -3.66 -35.87 -4.28
C ALA A 476 -3.28 -36.71 -5.52
N ASP A 477 -4.24 -36.85 -6.43
CA ASP A 477 -4.05 -37.59 -7.67
C ASP A 477 -3.09 -36.87 -8.63
N GLU A 478 -2.39 -37.65 -9.46
CA GLU A 478 -1.40 -37.15 -10.41
C GLU A 478 -1.96 -36.13 -11.42
N TRP A 479 -3.27 -36.15 -11.67
CA TRP A 479 -3.89 -35.20 -12.58
C TRP A 479 -4.02 -33.82 -11.93
N SER A 480 -4.54 -33.78 -10.70
CA SER A 480 -4.70 -32.54 -9.95
C SER A 480 -3.36 -31.82 -9.70
N LYS A 481 -2.26 -32.56 -9.57
CA LYS A 481 -0.88 -32.01 -9.44
C LYS A 481 -0.35 -31.33 -10.70
N ARG A 482 -1.04 -31.49 -11.84
CA ARG A 482 -0.66 -30.94 -13.14
C ARG A 482 -1.67 -29.93 -13.67
N ASP A 483 -2.65 -29.52 -12.87
CA ASP A 483 -3.67 -28.50 -13.20
C ASP A 483 -3.17 -27.12 -12.75
N PRO A 484 -3.08 -26.08 -13.62
CA PRO A 484 -3.68 -25.91 -14.95
C PRO A 484 -2.79 -26.28 -16.14
N GLY A 485 -1.68 -26.96 -15.94
CA GLY A 485 -0.79 -27.48 -16.98
C GLY A 485 0.65 -27.58 -16.49
N ASP A 486 1.48 -28.37 -17.17
CA ASP A 486 2.89 -28.51 -16.78
C ASP A 486 3.68 -27.21 -17.00
N GLU A 487 3.26 -26.39 -17.97
CA GLU A 487 3.95 -25.15 -18.33
C GLU A 487 3.52 -23.93 -17.48
N TRP A 488 2.70 -24.11 -16.45
CA TRP A 488 2.20 -23.03 -15.58
C TRP A 488 3.34 -22.25 -14.91
N ASP A 489 4.21 -22.97 -14.20
CA ASP A 489 5.34 -22.47 -13.41
C ASP A 489 6.70 -23.01 -13.89
N ALA A 490 6.70 -23.87 -14.92
CA ALA A 490 7.86 -24.47 -15.55
C ALA A 490 7.80 -24.30 -17.07
N GLY A 491 8.92 -24.51 -17.77
CA GLY A 491 8.96 -24.37 -19.24
C GLY A 491 8.60 -22.95 -19.68
N ALA A 492 7.46 -22.79 -20.38
CA ALA A 492 6.97 -21.50 -20.84
C ALA A 492 6.55 -20.54 -19.71
N ARG A 493 6.29 -21.05 -18.50
CA ARG A 493 5.94 -20.27 -17.31
C ARG A 493 4.80 -19.27 -17.57
N TRP A 494 3.72 -19.74 -18.18
CA TRP A 494 2.66 -18.85 -18.66
C TRP A 494 1.89 -18.15 -17.52
N ARG A 495 2.09 -18.54 -16.24
CA ARG A 495 1.67 -17.74 -15.08
C ARG A 495 2.30 -16.36 -15.08
N ASP A 496 3.59 -16.26 -15.42
CA ASP A 496 4.32 -14.98 -15.40
C ASP A 496 3.76 -14.05 -16.49
N THR A 497 3.43 -14.61 -17.66
CA THR A 497 2.73 -13.88 -18.73
C THR A 497 1.35 -13.39 -18.29
N LEU A 498 0.55 -14.25 -17.65
CA LEU A 498 -0.75 -13.86 -17.12
C LEU A 498 -0.64 -12.71 -16.11
N LEU A 499 0.28 -12.78 -15.16
CA LEU A 499 0.48 -11.73 -14.17
C LEU A 499 0.91 -10.41 -14.81
N GLN A 500 1.79 -10.47 -15.82
CA GLN A 500 2.21 -9.30 -16.57
C GLN A 500 1.05 -8.63 -17.32
N GLU A 501 0.17 -9.43 -17.94
CA GLU A 501 -1.02 -8.91 -18.64
C GLU A 501 -2.04 -8.33 -17.67
N VAL A 502 -2.27 -8.98 -16.52
CA VAL A 502 -3.14 -8.46 -15.44
C VAL A 502 -2.64 -7.11 -14.95
N ALA A 503 -1.34 -7.00 -14.65
CA ALA A 503 -0.72 -5.75 -14.23
C ALA A 503 -0.90 -4.67 -15.32
N GLY A 504 -0.69 -5.01 -16.59
CA GLY A 504 -0.91 -4.10 -17.72
C GLY A 504 -2.33 -3.53 -17.84
N LEU A 505 -3.34 -4.22 -17.30
CA LEU A 505 -4.73 -3.77 -17.31
C LEU A 505 -5.12 -2.91 -16.10
N GLN A 506 -4.33 -2.97 -15.02
CA GLN A 506 -4.56 -2.24 -13.77
C GLN A 506 -3.82 -0.89 -13.71
N ILE A 507 -2.94 -0.61 -14.68
CA ILE A 507 -2.15 0.64 -14.83
C ILE A 507 -2.96 1.78 -15.48
#